data_AF-A0A963QY93-F1
#
_entry.id   AF-A0A963QY93-F1
#
_cell.length_a   1.000
_cell.length_b   1.000
_cell.length_c   1.000
_cell.angle_alpha   90.00
_cell.angle_beta   90.00
_cell.angle_gamma   90.00
#
_symmetry.space_group_name_H-M   'P 1'
#
loop_
_entity.id
_entity.type
_entity.pdbx_description
1 polymer ?
#
loop_
_entity_poly.entity_id
_entity_poly.type
_entity_poly.pdbx_seq_one_letter_code
_entity_poly.pdbx_strand_id
1 'polypeptide(L)'
;DGSHIRTLLLTFFYRHLPQIVEGGYLYIAQPPLYRVKRGQKERYLKDDAALENYLVDTGLEDCALEVAANGAEARLIQSEELAALVAEARVARSMVQSLARRHPLELVETLALVGGFAEGALSDETDALRLGQQVARRLSERKLGGWQVHLSDEAELIFHHQLGERRVRHRLEPALARSPEAKRLAAALGGMSDLFDRSTFLVRKEQRTRVDGPVGLVESVLQFGRKGLSIQRYKGLGEMNPGQLWETTLDPEVRSLVKVGVEHTDQAADIFATLMGDVVEPRREFIQDNALKVVNLDI
;
A
#
# COMPACT_ATOMS: atom_id res chain seq x y z
N ASP A 1 10.49 -17.14 -13.46
CA ASP A 1 10.42 -18.30 -14.38
C ASP A 1 9.08 -18.48 -15.07
N GLY A 2 7.96 -18.63 -14.34
CA GLY A 2 6.63 -18.78 -14.98
C GLY A 2 6.23 -17.63 -15.92
N SER A 3 6.54 -16.38 -15.53
CA SER A 3 6.33 -15.20 -16.39
C SER A 3 7.18 -15.25 -17.66
N HIS A 4 8.41 -15.78 -17.57
CA HIS A 4 9.34 -15.87 -18.69
C HIS A 4 8.83 -16.87 -19.75
N ILE A 5 8.48 -18.10 -19.35
CA ILE A 5 7.93 -19.10 -20.28
C ILE A 5 6.66 -18.60 -20.96
N ARG A 6 5.79 -17.90 -20.21
CA ARG A 6 4.59 -17.27 -20.76
C ARG A 6 4.94 -16.26 -21.86
N THR A 7 5.90 -15.37 -21.63
CA THR A 7 6.35 -14.40 -22.65
C THR A 7 6.92 -15.08 -23.90
N LEU A 8 7.68 -16.18 -23.73
CA LEU A 8 8.19 -16.97 -24.86
C LEU A 8 7.06 -17.54 -25.72
N LEU A 9 6.05 -18.15 -25.09
CA LEU A 9 4.90 -18.72 -25.78
C LEU A 9 4.09 -17.63 -26.49
N LEU A 10 3.83 -16.50 -25.83
CA LEU A 10 3.12 -15.37 -26.45
C LEU A 10 3.86 -14.85 -27.69
N THR A 11 5.19 -14.71 -27.61
CA THR A 11 6.03 -14.29 -28.73
C THR A 11 5.98 -15.30 -29.87
N PHE A 12 6.02 -16.60 -29.55
CA PHE A 12 5.91 -17.68 -30.54
C PHE A 12 4.56 -17.61 -31.27
N PHE A 13 3.44 -17.53 -30.54
CA PHE A 13 2.12 -17.43 -31.15
C PHE A 13 1.97 -16.17 -32.00
N TYR A 14 2.52 -15.04 -31.56
CA TYR A 14 2.49 -13.81 -32.32
C TYR A 14 3.29 -13.91 -33.64
N ARG A 15 4.53 -14.42 -33.59
CA ARG A 15 5.41 -14.45 -34.76
C ARG A 15 5.05 -15.54 -35.76
N HIS A 16 4.62 -16.70 -35.28
CA HIS A 16 4.46 -17.89 -36.13
C HIS A 16 2.99 -18.25 -36.38
N LEU A 17 2.07 -17.85 -35.50
CA LEU A 17 0.65 -18.20 -35.57
C LEU A 17 -0.27 -17.00 -35.29
N PRO A 18 -0.08 -15.84 -35.95
CA PRO A 18 -0.82 -14.60 -35.65
C PRO A 18 -2.34 -14.77 -35.79
N GLN A 19 -2.78 -15.63 -36.71
CA GLN A 19 -4.19 -15.96 -36.94
C GLN A 19 -4.91 -16.48 -35.68
N ILE A 20 -4.19 -17.17 -34.77
CA ILE A 20 -4.76 -17.65 -33.49
C ILE A 20 -5.04 -16.48 -32.54
N VAL A 21 -4.14 -15.50 -32.53
CA VAL A 21 -4.25 -14.30 -31.70
C VAL A 21 -5.32 -13.37 -32.26
N GLU A 22 -5.30 -13.08 -33.57
CA GLU A 22 -6.28 -12.24 -34.26
C GLU A 22 -7.69 -12.85 -34.21
N GLY A 23 -7.80 -14.16 -34.39
CA GLY A 23 -9.05 -14.90 -34.24
C GLY A 23 -9.56 -14.98 -32.78
N GLY A 24 -8.73 -14.56 -31.82
CA GLY A 24 -9.14 -14.47 -30.43
C GLY A 24 -9.30 -15.83 -29.74
N TYR A 25 -8.47 -16.80 -30.11
CA TYR A 25 -8.50 -18.16 -29.57
C TYR A 25 -7.51 -18.37 -28.40
N LEU A 26 -6.62 -17.41 -28.15
CA LEU A 26 -5.59 -17.50 -27.11
C LEU A 26 -6.05 -16.86 -25.79
N TYR A 27 -5.99 -17.63 -24.71
CA TYR A 27 -6.39 -17.22 -23.36
C TYR A 27 -5.33 -17.61 -22.32
N ILE A 28 -5.22 -16.81 -21.26
CA ILE A 28 -4.31 -17.03 -20.13
C ILE A 28 -5.14 -17.27 -18.87
N ALA A 29 -4.97 -18.42 -18.23
CA ALA A 29 -5.60 -18.73 -16.95
C ALA A 29 -5.10 -17.82 -15.82
N GLN A 30 -6.01 -17.45 -14.91
CA GLN A 30 -5.72 -16.64 -13.73
C GLN A 30 -5.94 -17.47 -12.46
N PRO A 31 -4.99 -18.34 -12.08
CA PRO A 31 -5.07 -19.10 -10.84
C PRO A 31 -5.04 -18.14 -9.62
N PRO A 32 -5.60 -18.54 -8.47
CA PRO A 32 -5.59 -17.71 -7.28
C PRO A 32 -4.17 -17.57 -6.69
N LEU A 33 -3.84 -16.37 -6.20
CA LEU A 33 -2.58 -16.11 -5.51
C LEU A 33 -2.62 -16.53 -4.04
N TYR A 34 -3.80 -16.51 -3.41
CA TYR A 34 -3.97 -16.82 -2.00
C TYR A 34 -5.10 -17.81 -1.76
N ARG A 35 -4.92 -18.65 -0.74
CA ARG A 35 -6.00 -19.38 -0.04
C ARG A 35 -6.09 -18.86 1.38
N VAL A 36 -7.27 -18.42 1.77
CA VAL A 36 -7.57 -17.94 3.11
C VAL A 36 -8.56 -18.89 3.78
N LYS A 37 -8.25 -19.32 5.01
CA LYS A 37 -9.08 -20.26 5.78
C LYS A 37 -9.40 -19.71 7.17
N ARG A 38 -10.68 -19.74 7.55
CA ARG A 38 -11.20 -19.39 8.89
C ARG A 38 -12.10 -20.52 9.39
N GLY A 39 -11.58 -21.33 10.32
CA GLY A 39 -12.26 -22.56 10.74
C GLY A 39 -12.46 -23.51 9.57
N GLN A 40 -13.71 -23.83 9.24
CA GLN A 40 -14.06 -24.70 8.10
C GLN A 40 -14.33 -23.95 6.79
N LYS A 41 -14.43 -22.62 6.81
CA LYS A 41 -14.63 -21.83 5.60
C LYS A 41 -13.28 -21.55 4.96
N GLU A 42 -13.17 -21.84 3.66
CA GLU A 42 -12.02 -21.45 2.84
C GLU A 42 -12.47 -20.56 1.67
N ARG A 43 -11.55 -19.70 1.22
CA ARG A 43 -11.76 -18.80 0.09
C ARG A 43 -10.47 -18.63 -0.69
N TYR A 44 -10.58 -18.62 -2.01
CA TYR A 44 -9.46 -18.36 -2.91
C TYR A 44 -9.50 -16.90 -3.37
N LEU A 45 -8.35 -16.23 -3.33
CA LEU A 45 -8.22 -14.81 -3.69
C LEU A 45 -7.18 -14.66 -4.79
N LYS A 46 -7.53 -13.91 -5.83
CA LYS A 46 -6.77 -13.83 -7.08
C LYS A 46 -5.46 -13.05 -6.96
N ASP A 47 -5.42 -11.99 -6.16
CA ASP A 47 -4.31 -11.05 -6.09
C ASP A 47 -4.21 -10.39 -4.70
N ASP A 48 -3.19 -9.55 -4.53
CA ASP A 48 -2.97 -8.80 -3.29
C ASP A 48 -4.12 -7.84 -2.96
N ALA A 49 -4.73 -7.23 -3.98
CA ALA A 49 -5.86 -6.31 -3.78
C ALA A 49 -7.09 -7.05 -3.23
N ALA A 50 -7.39 -8.24 -3.73
CA ALA A 50 -8.46 -9.09 -3.24
C ALA A 50 -8.18 -9.56 -1.80
N LEU A 51 -6.92 -9.89 -1.47
CA LEU A 51 -6.52 -10.19 -0.09
C LEU A 51 -6.73 -8.99 0.82
N GLU A 52 -6.24 -7.81 0.44
CA GLU A 52 -6.39 -6.59 1.24
C GLU A 52 -7.86 -6.26 1.48
N ASN A 53 -8.69 -6.27 0.43
CA ASN A 53 -10.14 -6.03 0.56
C ASN A 53 -10.80 -7.06 1.49
N TYR A 54 -10.49 -8.35 1.33
CA TYR A 54 -11.02 -9.39 2.22
C TYR A 54 -10.65 -9.15 3.69
N LEU A 55 -9.41 -8.74 3.95
CA LEU A 55 -8.94 -8.42 5.29
C LEU A 55 -9.59 -7.15 5.84
N VAL A 56 -9.84 -6.13 5.02
CA VAL A 56 -10.57 -4.94 5.42
C VAL A 56 -12.00 -5.30 5.80
N ASP A 57 -12.72 -5.99 4.93
CA ASP A 57 -14.12 -6.40 5.17
C ASP A 57 -14.24 -7.20 6.48
N THR A 58 -13.40 -8.23 6.63
CA THR A 58 -13.37 -9.08 7.83
C THR A 58 -12.88 -8.32 9.07
N GLY A 59 -12.01 -7.33 8.87
CA GLY A 59 -11.45 -6.49 9.93
C GLY A 59 -12.47 -5.51 10.48
N LEU A 60 -13.36 -4.99 9.63
CA LEU A 60 -14.43 -4.07 10.00
C LEU A 60 -15.61 -4.73 10.72
N GLU A 61 -15.76 -6.05 10.64
CA GLU A 61 -16.77 -6.79 11.41
C GLU A 61 -16.63 -6.52 12.92
N ASP A 62 -17.71 -6.06 13.54
CA ASP A 62 -17.80 -5.68 14.96
C ASP A 62 -16.81 -4.57 15.39
N CYS A 63 -16.44 -3.67 14.47
CA CYS A 63 -15.55 -2.54 14.76
C CYS A 63 -16.28 -1.21 14.93
N ALA A 64 -15.71 -0.37 15.79
CA ALA A 64 -16.07 1.01 15.97
C ALA A 64 -14.81 1.87 16.08
N LEU A 65 -14.87 3.10 15.59
CA LEU A 65 -13.87 4.11 15.85
C LEU A 65 -14.42 5.07 16.91
N GLU A 66 -13.78 5.10 18.07
CA GLU A 66 -14.05 6.04 19.14
C GLU A 66 -13.16 7.27 18.99
N VAL A 67 -13.77 8.43 18.78
CA VAL A 67 -13.07 9.70 18.69
C VAL A 67 -13.39 10.50 19.94
N ALA A 68 -12.39 10.76 20.78
CA ALA A 68 -12.58 11.56 21.98
C ALA A 68 -13.14 12.95 21.62
N ALA A 69 -14.06 13.47 22.43
CA ALA A 69 -14.55 14.84 22.33
C ALA A 69 -14.05 15.65 23.53
N ASN A 70 -13.72 16.92 23.30
CA ASN A 70 -13.27 17.82 24.36
C ASN A 70 -14.43 18.13 25.32
N GLY A 71 -14.55 17.37 26.41
CA GLY A 71 -15.55 17.60 27.46
C GLY A 71 -16.97 17.09 27.14
N ALA A 72 -17.14 16.28 26.09
CA ALA A 72 -18.40 15.66 25.71
C ALA A 72 -18.23 14.14 25.50
N GLU A 73 -19.33 13.43 25.26
CA GLU A 73 -19.30 12.01 24.92
C GLU A 73 -18.48 11.77 23.63
N ALA A 74 -17.73 10.67 23.61
CA ALA A 74 -16.92 10.29 22.46
C ALA A 74 -17.83 10.03 21.24
N ARG A 75 -17.43 10.54 20.08
CA ARG A 75 -18.12 10.21 18.82
C ARG A 75 -17.77 8.78 18.44
N LEU A 76 -18.80 7.97 18.17
CA LEU A 76 -18.66 6.61 17.66
C LEU A 76 -18.93 6.61 16.16
N ILE A 77 -17.96 6.14 15.36
CA ILE A 77 -18.08 5.94 13.92
C ILE A 77 -18.10 4.43 13.66
N GLN A 78 -19.15 3.91 13.03
CA GLN A 78 -19.40 2.47 12.87
C GLN A 78 -19.97 2.15 11.49
N SER A 79 -20.01 0.86 11.15
CA SER A 79 -20.72 0.33 9.96
C SER A 79 -20.28 1.03 8.66
N GLU A 80 -21.22 1.55 7.87
CA GLU A 80 -20.96 2.18 6.56
C GLU A 80 -20.08 3.44 6.68
N GLU A 81 -20.25 4.24 7.73
CA GLU A 81 -19.43 5.43 7.97
C GLU A 81 -17.97 5.05 8.25
N LEU A 82 -17.76 3.99 9.04
CA LEU A 82 -16.41 3.46 9.28
C LEU A 82 -15.80 2.86 8.01
N ALA A 83 -16.59 2.15 7.21
CA ALA A 83 -16.14 1.58 5.95
C ALA A 83 -15.70 2.67 4.95
N ALA A 84 -16.49 3.74 4.82
CA ALA A 84 -16.14 4.90 3.99
C ALA A 84 -14.84 5.57 4.48
N LEU A 85 -14.73 5.82 5.79
CA LEU A 85 -13.53 6.42 6.38
C LEU A 85 -12.29 5.55 6.15
N VAL A 86 -12.40 4.23 6.27
CA VAL A 86 -11.28 3.30 6.02
C VAL A 86 -10.91 3.26 4.55
N ALA A 87 -11.89 3.36 3.63
CA ALA A 87 -11.60 3.48 2.20
C ALA A 87 -10.82 4.75 1.88
N GLU A 88 -11.22 5.89 2.43
CA GLU A 88 -10.47 7.15 2.30
C GLU A 88 -9.07 7.05 2.94
N ALA A 89 -8.97 6.43 4.12
CA ALA A 89 -7.70 6.23 4.81
C ALA A 89 -6.73 5.34 4.02
N ARG A 90 -7.23 4.35 3.25
CA ARG A 90 -6.39 3.54 2.34
C ARG A 90 -5.78 4.37 1.23
N VAL A 91 -6.55 5.29 0.65
CA VAL A 91 -6.05 6.24 -0.35
C VAL A 91 -4.96 7.12 0.26
N ALA A 92 -5.23 7.73 1.43
CA ALA A 92 -4.23 8.54 2.14
C ALA A 92 -2.96 7.73 2.48
N ARG A 93 -3.09 6.49 2.98
CA ARG A 93 -1.96 5.59 3.27
C ARG A 93 -1.08 5.35 2.06
N SER A 94 -1.68 5.09 0.89
CA SER A 94 -0.91 4.87 -0.35
C SER A 94 -0.10 6.11 -0.76
N MET A 95 -0.67 7.31 -0.60
CA MET A 95 0.00 8.58 -0.87
C MET A 95 1.13 8.86 0.13
N VAL A 96 0.89 8.60 1.42
CA VAL A 96 1.92 8.69 2.47
C VAL A 96 3.08 7.77 2.16
N GLN A 97 2.82 6.49 1.83
CA GLN A 97 3.86 5.51 1.47
C GLN A 97 4.68 5.96 0.25
N SER A 98 4.02 6.55 -0.75
CA SER A 98 4.71 7.08 -1.93
C SER A 98 5.62 8.27 -1.59
N LEU A 99 5.21 9.16 -0.69
CA LEU A 99 6.00 10.32 -0.24
C LEU A 99 7.10 9.93 0.75
N ALA A 100 6.90 8.87 1.53
CA ALA A 100 7.83 8.35 2.54
C ALA A 100 9.03 7.58 1.96
N ARG A 101 9.30 7.64 0.65
CA ARG A 101 10.47 6.98 0.04
C ARG A 101 11.81 7.43 0.64
N ARG A 102 11.92 8.70 1.05
CA ARG A 102 13.14 9.31 1.59
C ARG A 102 13.06 9.67 3.08
N HIS A 103 11.89 9.50 3.70
CA HIS A 103 11.62 9.92 5.08
C HIS A 103 10.77 8.87 5.80
N PRO A 104 10.87 8.73 7.13
CA PRO A 104 10.02 7.84 7.89
C PRO A 104 8.53 8.09 7.64
N LEU A 105 7.76 7.02 7.54
CA LEU A 105 6.35 7.06 7.21
C LEU A 105 5.56 7.90 8.23
N GLU A 106 5.88 7.76 9.51
CA GLU A 106 5.22 8.44 10.61
C GLU A 106 5.49 9.94 10.59
N LEU A 107 6.70 10.34 10.15
CA LEU A 107 7.06 11.75 9.98
C LEU A 107 6.22 12.40 8.87
N VAL A 108 6.11 11.74 7.71
CA VAL A 108 5.32 12.23 6.57
C VAL A 108 3.83 12.28 6.91
N GLU A 109 3.30 11.22 7.53
CA GLU A 109 1.91 11.17 7.98
C GLU A 109 1.60 12.29 8.98
N THR A 110 2.43 12.45 10.01
CA THR A 110 2.20 13.46 11.06
C THR A 110 2.31 14.87 10.49
N LEU A 111 3.29 15.12 9.62
CA LEU A 111 3.43 16.39 8.92
C LEU A 111 2.19 16.74 8.09
N ALA A 112 1.65 15.76 7.36
CA ALA A 112 0.45 15.94 6.56
C ALA A 112 -0.77 16.25 7.44
N LEU A 113 -0.94 15.53 8.56
CA LEU A 113 -2.05 15.69 9.50
C LEU A 113 -2.05 17.04 10.23
N VAL A 114 -0.87 17.66 10.43
CA VAL A 114 -0.79 19.01 11.01
C VAL A 114 -0.84 20.13 9.97
N GLY A 115 -1.10 19.80 8.70
CA GLY A 115 -1.23 20.78 7.63
C GLY A 115 0.09 21.22 6.99
N GLY A 116 1.19 20.50 7.17
CA GLY A 116 2.50 20.83 6.58
C GLY A 116 2.56 20.80 5.06
N PHE A 117 1.53 20.28 4.40
CA PHE A 117 1.37 20.25 2.94
C PHE A 117 0.29 21.21 2.43
N ALA A 118 -0.30 22.02 3.31
CA ALA A 118 -1.17 23.10 2.88
C ALA A 118 -0.36 24.18 2.15
N GLU A 119 -1.03 24.91 1.25
CA GLU A 119 -0.38 25.99 0.51
C GLU A 119 0.15 27.07 1.47
N GLY A 120 1.40 27.46 1.30
CA GLY A 120 2.04 28.45 2.16
C GLY A 120 2.55 27.93 3.51
N ALA A 121 2.18 26.73 3.95
CA ALA A 121 2.38 26.25 5.34
C ALA A 121 3.84 26.27 5.84
N LEU A 122 4.81 26.13 4.94
CA LEU A 122 6.25 26.14 5.26
C LEU A 122 6.99 27.31 4.60
N SER A 123 6.30 28.41 4.30
CA SER A 123 6.90 29.56 3.60
C SER A 123 7.49 30.61 4.54
N ASP A 124 6.95 30.73 5.74
CA ASP A 124 7.49 31.56 6.83
C ASP A 124 8.26 30.68 7.82
N GLU A 125 9.45 31.12 8.23
CA GLU A 125 10.33 30.37 9.12
C GLU A 125 9.69 30.15 10.51
N THR A 126 9.01 31.16 11.06
CA THR A 126 8.39 31.06 12.39
C THR A 126 7.26 30.03 12.36
N ASP A 127 6.41 30.10 11.34
CA ASP A 127 5.32 29.14 11.15
C ASP A 127 5.83 27.74 10.85
N ALA A 128 6.85 27.60 10.00
CA ALA A 128 7.47 26.32 9.69
C ALA A 128 8.07 25.66 10.93
N LEU A 129 8.81 26.41 11.76
CA LEU A 129 9.39 25.89 12.99
C LEU A 129 8.31 25.47 13.99
N ARG A 130 7.26 26.29 14.17
CA ARG A 130 6.11 25.97 15.04
C ARG A 130 5.43 24.67 14.59
N LEU A 131 5.19 24.52 13.30
CA LEU A 131 4.60 23.31 12.73
C LEU A 131 5.53 22.11 12.92
N GLY A 132 6.83 22.27 12.67
CA GLY A 132 7.84 21.25 12.92
C GLY A 132 7.86 20.79 14.38
N GLN A 133 7.78 21.73 15.33
CA GLN A 133 7.72 21.44 16.77
C GLN A 133 6.45 20.66 17.14
N GLN A 134 5.31 21.00 16.54
CA GLN A 134 4.07 20.24 16.71
C GLN A 134 4.22 18.80 16.20
N VAL A 135 4.86 18.61 15.04
CA VAL A 135 5.16 17.26 14.49
C VAL A 135 6.06 16.48 15.44
N ALA A 136 7.18 17.06 15.89
CA ALA A 136 8.11 16.41 16.81
C ALA A 136 7.45 16.02 18.14
N ARG A 137 6.57 16.88 18.67
CA ARG A 137 5.78 16.60 19.86
C ARG A 137 4.85 15.40 19.65
N ARG A 138 4.03 15.40 18.60
CA ARG A 138 3.09 14.30 18.32
C ARG A 138 3.81 12.97 18.10
N LEU A 139 4.94 12.97 17.40
CA LEU A 139 5.76 11.76 17.21
C LEU A 139 6.33 11.23 18.53
N SER A 140 6.74 12.12 19.44
CA SER A 140 7.22 11.74 20.77
C SER A 140 6.10 11.18 21.65
N GLU A 141 4.89 11.75 21.59
CA GLU A 141 3.70 11.26 22.33
C GLU A 141 3.27 9.86 21.87
N ARG A 142 3.52 9.50 20.60
CA ARG A 142 3.33 8.15 20.04
C ARG A 142 4.35 7.13 20.55
N LYS A 143 5.29 7.53 21.42
CA LYS A 143 6.41 6.70 21.92
C LYS A 143 7.31 6.17 20.80
N LEU A 144 7.40 6.89 19.68
CA LEU A 144 8.25 6.53 18.53
C LEU A 144 9.68 7.07 18.67
N GLY A 145 10.26 6.99 19.87
CA GLY A 145 11.57 7.57 20.18
C GLY A 145 11.52 9.08 20.45
N GLY A 146 12.70 9.67 20.65
CA GLY A 146 12.83 11.11 20.92
C GLY A 146 12.89 11.90 19.62
N TRP A 147 11.94 12.82 19.41
CA TRP A 147 11.93 13.69 18.24
C TRP A 147 12.23 15.13 18.61
N GLN A 148 13.15 15.74 17.89
CA GLN A 148 13.48 17.16 17.99
C GLN A 148 13.56 17.76 16.60
N VAL A 149 13.38 19.07 16.49
CA VAL A 149 13.41 19.78 15.21
C VAL A 149 14.07 21.14 15.39
N HIS A 150 14.78 21.58 14.37
CA HIS A 150 15.30 22.93 14.24
C HIS A 150 15.23 23.36 12.77
N LEU A 151 15.34 24.66 12.53
CA LEU A 151 15.58 25.20 11.20
C LEU A 151 17.08 25.26 10.93
N SER A 152 17.47 24.90 9.71
CA SER A 152 18.82 25.15 9.20
C SER A 152 18.98 26.61 8.74
N ASP A 153 20.22 27.01 8.44
CA ASP A 153 20.53 28.30 7.81
C ASP A 153 19.85 28.48 6.44
N GLU A 154 19.54 27.38 5.74
CA GLU A 154 18.78 27.36 4.47
C GLU A 154 17.24 27.35 4.66
N ALA A 155 16.73 27.66 5.86
CA ALA A 155 15.31 27.66 6.22
C ALA A 155 14.59 26.30 6.05
N GLU A 156 15.30 25.19 6.25
CA GLU A 156 14.73 23.85 6.13
C GLU A 156 14.50 23.20 7.49
N LEU A 157 13.45 22.39 7.60
CA LEU A 157 13.18 21.63 8.81
C LEU A 157 14.09 20.39 8.87
N ILE A 158 14.92 20.34 9.91
CA ILE A 158 15.76 19.17 10.20
C ILE A 158 15.22 18.48 11.46
N PHE A 159 14.62 17.32 11.24
CA PHE A 159 14.17 16.44 12.33
C PHE A 159 15.32 15.54 12.79
N HIS A 160 15.48 15.43 14.09
CA HIS A 160 16.35 14.48 14.75
C HIS A 160 15.53 13.40 15.42
N HIS A 161 15.74 12.17 15.00
CA HIS A 161 15.10 10.99 15.56
C HIS A 161 16.11 10.20 16.39
N GLN A 162 15.87 10.13 17.70
CA GLN A 162 16.66 9.37 18.65
C GLN A 162 16.08 7.96 18.81
N LEU A 163 16.84 6.95 18.38
CA LEU A 163 16.52 5.52 18.43
C LEU A 163 17.57 4.81 19.30
N GLY A 164 17.32 4.73 20.61
CA GLY A 164 18.32 4.25 21.57
C GLY A 164 19.54 5.16 21.56
N GLU A 165 20.72 4.61 21.27
CA GLU A 165 21.98 5.37 21.15
C GLU A 165 22.15 6.05 19.78
N ARG A 166 21.42 5.59 18.75
CA ARG A 166 21.54 6.12 17.39
C ARG A 166 20.70 7.38 17.22
N ARG A 167 21.29 8.42 16.65
CA ARG A 167 20.59 9.63 16.21
C ARG A 167 20.55 9.68 14.68
N VAL A 168 19.36 9.72 14.10
CA VAL A 168 19.14 9.85 12.65
C VAL A 168 18.62 11.25 12.35
N ARG A 169 19.06 11.83 11.22
CA ARG A 169 18.60 13.14 10.75
C ARG A 169 17.71 12.97 9.53
N HIS A 170 16.59 13.68 9.51
CA HIS A 170 15.68 13.77 8.38
C HIS A 170 15.53 15.24 8.00
N ARG A 171 16.19 15.63 6.90
CA ARG A 171 16.10 16.97 6.30
C ARG A 171 14.85 16.99 5.42
N LEU A 172 13.90 17.86 5.72
CA LEU A 172 12.71 18.04 4.91
C LEU A 172 12.91 19.18 3.93
N GLU A 173 13.10 18.82 2.65
CA GLU A 173 13.22 19.78 1.56
C GLU A 173 11.88 20.52 1.39
N PRO A 174 11.86 21.88 1.31
CA PRO A 174 10.63 22.63 1.06
C PRO A 174 9.90 22.21 -0.23
N ALA A 175 10.64 21.68 -1.21
CA ALA A 175 10.10 21.13 -2.45
C ALA A 175 9.16 19.93 -2.23
N LEU A 176 9.39 19.11 -1.20
CA LEU A 176 8.53 17.97 -0.86
C LEU A 176 7.11 18.44 -0.56
N ALA A 177 6.97 19.48 0.27
CA ALA A 177 5.67 20.01 0.66
C ALA A 177 4.92 20.69 -0.50
N ARG A 178 5.66 21.17 -1.51
CA ARG A 178 5.08 21.81 -2.70
C ARG A 178 4.74 20.83 -3.82
N SER A 179 5.11 19.55 -3.67
CA SER A 179 4.89 18.52 -4.69
C SER A 179 3.39 18.30 -4.98
N PRO A 180 3.01 17.95 -6.23
CA PRO A 180 1.63 17.58 -6.56
C PRO A 180 1.09 16.46 -5.68
N GLU A 181 1.92 15.49 -5.32
CA GLU A 181 1.58 14.36 -4.45
C GLU A 181 1.26 14.83 -3.03
N ALA A 182 2.05 15.76 -2.48
CA ALA A 182 1.78 16.35 -1.16
C ALA A 182 0.45 17.13 -1.14
N LYS A 183 0.17 17.89 -2.20
CA LYS A 183 -1.12 18.62 -2.34
C LYS A 183 -2.32 17.66 -2.42
N ARG A 184 -2.19 16.55 -3.16
CA ARG A 184 -3.23 15.51 -3.22
C ARG A 184 -3.45 14.86 -1.86
N LEU A 185 -2.38 14.56 -1.13
CA LEU A 185 -2.48 14.02 0.23
C LEU A 185 -3.16 15.02 1.18
N ALA A 186 -2.81 16.30 1.13
CA ALA A 186 -3.47 17.33 1.94
C ALA A 186 -4.99 17.39 1.68
N ALA A 187 -5.39 17.33 0.40
CA ALA A 187 -6.80 17.28 0.04
C ALA A 187 -7.51 16.01 0.53
N ALA A 188 -6.87 14.84 0.39
CA ALA A 188 -7.42 13.56 0.86
C ALA A 188 -7.57 13.50 2.39
N LEU A 189 -6.72 14.21 3.14
CA LEU A 189 -6.80 14.26 4.61
C LEU A 189 -7.80 15.28 5.14
N GLY A 190 -8.23 16.25 4.34
CA GLY A 190 -9.04 17.38 4.81
C GLY A 190 -10.35 16.97 5.51
N GLY A 191 -10.94 15.82 5.13
CA GLY A 191 -12.16 15.29 5.76
C GLY A 191 -11.92 14.51 7.07
N MET A 192 -10.68 14.14 7.38
CA MET A 192 -10.37 13.24 8.50
C MET A 192 -9.25 13.73 9.44
N SER A 193 -8.53 14.81 9.12
CA SER A 193 -7.45 15.34 9.95
C SER A 193 -7.91 15.64 11.39
N ASP A 194 -9.11 16.20 11.52
CA ASP A 194 -9.71 16.56 12.82
C ASP A 194 -10.00 15.34 13.69
N LEU A 195 -10.21 14.17 13.08
CA LEU A 195 -10.40 12.91 13.81
C LEU A 195 -9.10 12.49 14.51
N PHE A 196 -7.95 12.73 13.87
CA PHE A 196 -6.64 12.32 14.39
C PHE A 196 -5.90 13.40 15.19
N ASP A 197 -6.43 14.61 15.28
CA ASP A 197 -5.99 15.60 16.28
C ASP A 197 -6.40 15.19 17.70
N ARG A 198 -7.45 14.35 17.81
CA ARG A 198 -7.99 13.87 19.07
C ARG A 198 -7.47 12.48 19.41
N SER A 199 -7.67 12.07 20.66
CA SER A 199 -7.36 10.69 21.05
C SER A 199 -8.39 9.76 20.42
N THR A 200 -7.95 8.97 19.45
CA THR A 200 -8.81 8.16 18.60
C THR A 200 -8.43 6.70 18.70
N PHE A 201 -9.43 5.83 18.86
CA PHE A 201 -9.25 4.42 19.17
C PHE A 201 -10.13 3.57 18.27
N LEU A 202 -9.50 2.61 17.58
CA LEU A 202 -10.23 1.53 16.93
C LEU A 202 -10.56 0.46 17.98
N VAL A 203 -11.83 0.15 18.11
CA VAL A 203 -12.36 -0.81 19.08
C VAL A 203 -12.99 -1.97 18.33
N ARG A 204 -12.63 -3.20 18.73
CA ARG A 204 -13.27 -4.42 18.29
C ARG A 204 -13.48 -5.34 19.49
N LYS A 205 -14.74 -5.52 19.89
CA LYS A 205 -15.10 -6.24 21.13
C LYS A 205 -14.35 -5.63 22.33
N GLU A 206 -13.52 -6.40 23.02
CA GLU A 206 -12.72 -5.94 24.17
C GLU A 206 -11.37 -5.32 23.77
N GLN A 207 -10.97 -5.44 22.50
CA GLN A 207 -9.69 -4.92 22.04
C GLN A 207 -9.82 -3.44 21.64
N ARG A 208 -9.05 -2.58 22.30
CA ARG A 208 -9.00 -1.13 22.05
C ARG A 208 -7.59 -0.72 21.64
N THR A 209 -7.46 -0.15 20.44
CA THR A 209 -6.16 0.19 19.85
C THR A 209 -6.14 1.66 19.45
N ARG A 210 -5.17 2.42 19.97
CA ARG A 210 -4.99 3.83 19.60
C ARG A 210 -4.54 3.94 18.15
N VAL A 211 -5.16 4.85 17.41
CA VAL A 211 -4.82 5.15 16.01
C VAL A 211 -4.59 6.66 15.88
N ASP A 212 -3.39 7.03 15.46
CA ASP A 212 -2.94 8.45 15.39
C ASP A 212 -2.96 9.01 13.95
N GLY A 213 -3.47 8.23 13.00
CA GLY A 213 -3.51 8.61 11.59
C GLY A 213 -4.11 7.53 10.69
N PRO A 214 -4.30 7.82 9.39
CA PRO A 214 -4.89 6.90 8.43
C PRO A 214 -4.07 5.63 8.24
N VAL A 215 -2.74 5.68 8.34
CA VAL A 215 -1.90 4.48 8.20
C VAL A 215 -2.15 3.55 9.37
N GLY A 216 -2.10 4.08 10.60
CA GLY A 216 -2.38 3.31 11.81
C GLY A 216 -3.80 2.72 11.82
N LEU A 217 -4.79 3.46 11.31
CA LEU A 217 -6.17 2.99 11.18
C LEU A 217 -6.26 1.77 10.24
N VAL A 218 -5.72 1.89 9.02
CA VAL A 218 -5.77 0.81 8.03
C VAL A 218 -5.00 -0.42 8.52
N GLU A 219 -3.79 -0.24 9.08
CA GLU A 219 -3.00 -1.37 9.61
C GLU A 219 -3.73 -2.08 10.76
N SER A 220 -4.40 -1.35 11.65
CA SER A 220 -5.17 -1.93 12.75
C SER A 220 -6.36 -2.74 12.23
N VAL A 221 -7.09 -2.23 11.22
CA VAL A 221 -8.19 -2.97 10.57
C VAL A 221 -7.66 -4.23 9.88
N LEU A 222 -6.56 -4.14 9.14
CA LEU A 222 -5.94 -5.30 8.50
C LEU A 222 -5.48 -6.34 9.53
N GLN A 223 -4.93 -5.91 10.66
CA GLN A 223 -4.53 -6.80 11.76
C GLN A 223 -5.75 -7.52 12.36
N PHE A 224 -6.87 -6.81 12.55
CA PHE A 224 -8.13 -7.42 12.98
C PHE A 224 -8.65 -8.43 11.96
N GLY A 225 -8.59 -8.11 10.66
CA GLY A 225 -8.97 -9.01 9.59
C GLY A 225 -8.14 -10.29 9.57
N ARG A 226 -6.82 -10.18 9.82
CA ARG A 226 -5.88 -11.32 9.84
C ARG A 226 -6.08 -12.25 11.04
N LYS A 227 -6.62 -11.77 12.15
CA LYS A 227 -6.71 -12.53 13.41
C LYS A 227 -7.58 -13.78 13.23
N GLY A 228 -6.99 -14.96 13.42
CA GLY A 228 -7.67 -16.25 13.28
C GLY A 228 -7.80 -16.76 11.84
N LEU A 229 -7.14 -16.11 10.88
CA LEU A 229 -7.01 -16.60 9.51
C LEU A 229 -5.71 -17.40 9.32
N SER A 230 -5.81 -18.51 8.60
CA SER A 230 -4.65 -19.13 7.96
C SER A 230 -4.60 -18.65 6.52
N ILE A 231 -3.50 -18.00 6.13
CA ILE A 231 -3.30 -17.45 4.78
C ILE A 231 -2.14 -18.22 4.16
N GLN A 232 -2.41 -18.91 3.05
CA GLN A 232 -1.41 -19.56 2.22
C GLN A 232 -1.28 -18.79 0.92
N ARG A 233 -0.05 -18.43 0.53
CA ARG A 233 0.27 -17.85 -0.77
C ARG A 233 0.78 -18.94 -1.69
N TYR A 234 0.20 -19.05 -2.89
CA TYR A 234 0.67 -19.97 -3.92
C TYR A 234 1.83 -19.33 -4.69
N LYS A 235 2.98 -20.01 -4.76
CA LYS A 235 4.12 -19.58 -5.59
C LYS A 235 4.13 -20.27 -6.96
N GLY A 236 3.44 -21.39 -7.09
CA GLY A 236 3.29 -22.12 -8.34
C GLY A 236 2.11 -23.09 -8.32
N LEU A 237 1.67 -23.50 -9.51
CA LEU A 237 0.52 -24.41 -9.66
C LEU A 237 0.74 -25.77 -8.99
N GLY A 238 1.98 -26.23 -8.87
CA GLY A 238 2.33 -27.49 -8.21
C GLY A 238 2.12 -27.51 -6.69
N GLU A 239 1.88 -26.35 -6.07
CA GLU A 239 1.51 -26.27 -4.66
C GLU A 239 0.02 -26.55 -4.40
N MET A 240 -0.77 -26.70 -5.47
CA MET A 240 -2.19 -27.01 -5.42
C MET A 240 -2.41 -28.51 -5.63
N ASN A 241 -3.29 -29.11 -4.82
CA ASN A 241 -3.74 -30.47 -5.09
C ASN A 241 -4.64 -30.50 -6.35
N PRO A 242 -4.77 -31.64 -7.05
CA PRO A 242 -5.55 -31.72 -8.30
C PRO A 242 -6.98 -31.20 -8.20
N GLY A 243 -7.70 -31.49 -7.10
CA GLY A 243 -9.05 -30.96 -6.88
C GLY A 243 -9.08 -29.44 -6.76
N GLN A 244 -8.11 -28.85 -6.04
CA GLN A 244 -8.01 -27.39 -5.91
C GLN A 244 -7.70 -26.73 -7.25
N LEU A 245 -6.79 -27.30 -8.03
CA LEU A 245 -6.46 -26.78 -9.35
C LEU A 245 -7.69 -26.81 -10.28
N TRP A 246 -8.47 -27.88 -10.23
CA TRP A 246 -9.72 -27.99 -10.97
C TRP A 246 -10.71 -26.89 -10.56
N GLU A 247 -11.09 -26.86 -9.30
CA GLU A 247 -12.12 -25.97 -8.75
C GLU A 247 -11.80 -24.48 -8.91
N THR A 248 -10.51 -24.13 -8.93
CA THR A 248 -10.08 -22.72 -8.97
C THR A 248 -9.70 -22.23 -10.36
N THR A 249 -9.16 -23.10 -11.21
CA THR A 249 -8.46 -22.68 -12.43
C THR A 249 -9.01 -23.31 -13.70
N LEU A 250 -9.63 -24.49 -13.63
CA LEU A 250 -10.05 -25.25 -14.83
C LEU A 250 -11.57 -25.38 -14.97
N ASP A 251 -12.32 -25.32 -13.87
CA ASP A 251 -13.77 -25.39 -13.85
C ASP A 251 -14.38 -24.29 -14.73
N PRO A 252 -15.13 -24.62 -15.81
CA PRO A 252 -15.74 -23.64 -16.70
C PRO A 252 -16.65 -22.62 -16.02
N GLU A 253 -17.28 -22.98 -14.90
CA GLU A 253 -18.21 -22.10 -14.17
C GLU A 253 -17.49 -21.08 -13.28
N VAL A 254 -16.24 -21.36 -12.88
CA VAL A 254 -15.50 -20.56 -11.88
C VAL A 254 -14.24 -19.90 -12.47
N ARG A 255 -13.64 -20.51 -13.50
CA ARG A 255 -12.33 -20.08 -14.03
C ARG A 255 -12.36 -18.64 -14.55
N SER A 256 -11.29 -17.93 -14.25
CA SER A 256 -11.01 -16.62 -14.82
C SER A 256 -9.95 -16.74 -15.90
N LEU A 257 -10.27 -16.29 -17.11
CA LEU A 257 -9.38 -16.29 -18.26
C LEU A 257 -9.21 -14.87 -18.80
N VAL A 258 -7.97 -14.52 -19.17
CA VAL A 258 -7.68 -13.27 -19.88
C VAL A 258 -7.45 -13.60 -21.34
N LYS A 259 -8.27 -13.03 -22.22
CA LYS A 259 -8.10 -13.16 -23.67
C LYS A 259 -6.90 -12.33 -24.12
N VAL A 260 -6.03 -12.92 -24.93
CA VAL A 260 -4.88 -12.21 -25.52
C VAL A 260 -5.36 -11.47 -26.77
N GLY A 261 -5.02 -10.18 -26.85
CA GLY A 261 -5.30 -9.31 -28.01
C GLY A 261 -4.02 -8.71 -28.58
N VAL A 262 -4.15 -8.10 -29.77
CA VAL A 262 -3.02 -7.53 -30.55
C VAL A 262 -2.33 -6.37 -29.79
N GLU A 263 -3.06 -5.61 -28.97
CA GLU A 263 -2.47 -4.51 -28.18
C GLU A 263 -1.57 -5.02 -27.03
N HIS A 264 -1.82 -6.24 -26.53
CA HIS A 264 -1.01 -6.85 -25.48
C HIS A 264 0.29 -7.48 -26.01
N THR A 265 0.41 -7.64 -27.33
CA THR A 265 1.54 -8.34 -27.95
C THR A 265 2.73 -7.44 -28.29
N ASP A 266 2.49 -6.15 -28.59
CA ASP A 266 3.58 -5.21 -28.87
C ASP A 266 4.47 -5.00 -27.63
N GLN A 267 3.86 -4.88 -26.46
CA GLN A 267 4.59 -4.82 -25.17
C GLN A 267 5.39 -6.11 -24.90
N ALA A 268 4.86 -7.28 -25.27
CA ALA A 268 5.55 -8.56 -25.08
C ALA A 268 6.75 -8.72 -26.03
N ALA A 269 6.62 -8.23 -27.27
CA ALA A 269 7.69 -8.24 -28.27
C ALA A 269 8.86 -7.34 -27.87
N ASP A 270 8.59 -6.15 -27.32
CA ASP A 270 9.62 -5.22 -26.83
C ASP A 270 10.38 -5.78 -25.62
N ILE A 271 9.66 -6.38 -24.67
CA ILE A 271 10.26 -7.07 -23.52
C ILE A 271 11.13 -8.24 -23.98
N PHE A 272 10.68 -9.01 -24.98
CA PHE A 272 11.47 -10.12 -25.54
C PHE A 272 12.70 -9.63 -26.30
N ALA A 273 12.60 -8.58 -27.13
CA ALA A 273 13.75 -8.01 -27.84
C ALA A 273 14.82 -7.50 -26.87
N THR A 274 14.39 -6.93 -25.75
CA THR A 274 15.29 -6.47 -24.67
C THR A 274 15.94 -7.64 -23.93
N LEU A 275 15.18 -8.69 -23.61
CA LEU A 275 15.65 -9.83 -22.81
C LEU A 275 16.40 -10.92 -23.59
N MET A 276 16.12 -11.06 -24.88
CA MET A 276 16.65 -12.12 -25.75
C MET A 276 17.42 -11.59 -26.96
N GLY A 277 17.54 -10.27 -27.11
CA GLY A 277 18.41 -9.65 -28.11
C GLY A 277 19.89 -9.94 -27.83
N ASP A 278 20.71 -9.85 -28.88
CA ASP A 278 22.16 -10.12 -28.82
C ASP A 278 22.94 -9.06 -28.03
N VAL A 279 22.28 -7.94 -27.68
CA VAL A 279 22.87 -6.83 -26.94
C VAL A 279 22.66 -7.03 -25.44
N VAL A 280 23.77 -7.15 -24.70
CA VAL A 280 23.79 -7.47 -23.27
C VAL A 280 23.33 -6.32 -22.38
N GLU A 281 23.63 -5.08 -22.75
CA GLU A 281 23.38 -3.88 -21.94
C GLU A 281 21.89 -3.60 -21.66
N PRO A 282 20.98 -3.61 -22.66
CA PRO A 282 19.54 -3.43 -22.43
C PRO A 282 18.94 -4.51 -21.52
N ARG A 283 19.44 -5.75 -21.63
CA ARG A 283 19.05 -6.86 -20.75
C ARG A 283 19.50 -6.60 -19.31
N ARG A 284 20.72 -6.08 -19.12
CA ARG A 284 21.30 -5.77 -17.81
C ARG A 284 20.54 -4.65 -17.11
N GLU A 285 20.23 -3.57 -17.82
CA GLU A 285 19.43 -2.45 -17.30
C GLU A 285 18.01 -2.90 -16.93
N PHE A 286 17.34 -3.66 -17.81
CA PHE A 286 16.01 -4.20 -17.52
C PHE A 286 15.99 -5.08 -16.27
N ILE A 287 17.00 -5.95 -16.08
CA ILE A 287 17.12 -6.78 -14.88
C ILE A 287 17.37 -5.90 -13.65
N GLN A 288 18.22 -4.88 -13.72
CA GLN A 288 18.52 -4.00 -12.58
C GLN A 288 17.32 -3.13 -12.17
N ASP A 289 16.62 -2.53 -13.14
CA ASP A 289 15.47 -1.66 -12.90
C ASP A 289 14.25 -2.42 -12.38
N ASN A 290 14.11 -3.70 -12.74
CA ASN A 290 13.03 -4.55 -12.26
C ASN A 290 13.42 -5.40 -11.04
N ALA A 291 14.71 -5.66 -10.79
CA ALA A 291 15.19 -6.31 -9.57
C ALA A 291 14.84 -5.48 -8.31
N LEU A 292 14.89 -4.15 -8.40
CA LEU A 292 14.47 -3.25 -7.33
C LEU A 292 12.94 -3.21 -7.10
N LYS A 293 12.13 -3.69 -8.05
CA LYS A 293 10.67 -3.88 -7.88
C LYS A 293 10.32 -5.25 -7.32
N VAL A 294 11.25 -6.20 -7.37
CA VAL A 294 11.17 -7.51 -6.72
C VAL A 294 11.73 -7.38 -5.30
N VAL A 295 11.11 -6.50 -4.49
CA VAL A 295 11.29 -6.55 -3.03
C VAL A 295 10.31 -7.61 -2.52
N ASN A 296 10.76 -8.87 -2.52
CA ASN A 296 10.29 -10.03 -1.75
C ASN A 296 10.51 -11.34 -2.53
N LEU A 297 11.76 -11.60 -2.91
CA LEU A 297 12.27 -12.97 -3.08
C LEU A 297 13.38 -13.12 -2.02
N ASP A 298 13.14 -14.05 -1.10
CA ASP A 298 13.91 -14.39 0.13
C ASP A 298 13.72 -13.37 1.28
N ILE A 299 13.09 -13.65 2.42
CA ILE A 299 13.00 -14.84 3.31
C ILE A 299 11.56 -15.05 3.77
#